data_AF-A0A059AZA6-F1
#
_entry.id   AF-A0A059AZA6-F1
#
_cell.length_a   1.000
_cell.length_b   1.000
_cell.length_c   1.000
_cell.angle_alpha   90.00
_cell.angle_beta   90.00
_cell.angle_gamma   90.00
#
_symmetry.space_group_name_H-M   'P 1'
#
loop_
_entity.id
_entity.type
_entity.pdbx_description
1 polymer ?
#
loop_
_entity_poly.entity_id
_entity_poly.type
_entity_poly.pdbx_seq_one_letter_code
_entity_poly.pdbx_strand_id
1 'polypeptide(L)'
;MVQKQHHKSNAKKQPHVKKQGKQADNTQFRAQLDALGLKIVQVTADGNCFFRALADQLEGNEEEHGKYRSMVVQYILKNREMFEPFIEDDAPFEEYCKTMDNDGTWAGHMELQAASLVTRSNICIHR
;
A
#
# COMPACT_ATOMS: atom_id res chain seq x y z
N MET A 1 -19.09 -22.41 -45.29
CA MET A 1 -20.21 -21.62 -44.70
C MET A 1 -20.54 -22.22 -43.34
N VAL A 2 -20.84 -21.35 -42.35
CA VAL A 2 -21.33 -21.65 -40.96
C VAL A 2 -20.25 -22.14 -39.99
N GLN A 3 -20.04 -21.63 -38.76
CA GLN A 3 -20.23 -20.35 -38.06
C GLN A 3 -19.37 -20.44 -36.77
N LYS A 4 -18.95 -19.29 -36.22
CA LYS A 4 -18.24 -19.13 -34.94
C LYS A 4 -19.06 -19.64 -33.75
N GLN A 5 -18.40 -20.15 -32.70
CA GLN A 5 -18.83 -19.90 -31.33
C GLN A 5 -17.64 -19.60 -30.40
N HIS A 6 -17.56 -18.34 -29.99
CA HIS A 6 -16.84 -17.90 -28.78
C HIS A 6 -17.62 -18.38 -27.55
N HIS A 7 -16.93 -18.87 -26.53
CA HIS A 7 -17.47 -18.93 -25.17
C HIS A 7 -16.60 -18.10 -24.23
N LYS A 8 -17.20 -17.06 -23.67
CA LYS A 8 -16.63 -16.14 -22.69
C LYS A 8 -16.92 -16.66 -21.28
N SER A 9 -15.85 -16.72 -20.47
CA SER A 9 -15.73 -16.45 -19.02
C SER A 9 -16.91 -16.69 -18.08
N ASN A 10 -16.64 -17.41 -16.98
CA ASN A 10 -17.07 -16.95 -15.65
C ASN A 10 -16.20 -17.55 -14.52
N ALA A 11 -15.09 -16.87 -14.18
CA ALA A 11 -14.35 -17.18 -12.96
C ALA A 11 -15.04 -16.47 -11.79
N LYS A 12 -15.77 -17.25 -10.97
CA LYS A 12 -16.43 -16.77 -9.76
C LYS A 12 -15.38 -16.25 -8.77
N LYS A 13 -15.36 -14.92 -8.54
CA LYS A 13 -14.60 -14.32 -7.45
C LYS A 13 -15.19 -14.79 -6.12
N GLN A 14 -14.42 -15.53 -5.34
CA GLN A 14 -14.80 -15.89 -3.98
C GLN A 14 -14.69 -14.65 -3.07
N PRO A 15 -15.63 -14.43 -2.14
CA PRO A 15 -15.53 -13.34 -1.18
C PRO A 15 -14.40 -13.64 -0.19
N HIS A 16 -13.42 -12.74 -0.09
CA HIS A 16 -12.37 -12.79 0.91
C HIS A 16 -12.99 -12.64 2.31
N VAL A 17 -13.07 -13.74 3.04
CA VAL A 17 -13.44 -13.75 4.46
C VAL A 17 -12.32 -13.06 5.25
N LYS A 18 -12.64 -11.95 5.92
CA LYS A 18 -11.75 -11.24 6.84
C LYS A 18 -11.30 -12.21 7.95
N LYS A 19 -10.10 -12.76 7.87
CA LYS A 19 -9.49 -13.50 8.98
C LYS A 19 -9.14 -12.49 10.08
N GLN A 20 -9.87 -12.51 11.19
CA GLN A 20 -9.47 -11.80 12.40
C GLN A 20 -8.19 -12.43 12.94
N GLY A 21 -7.06 -11.78 12.67
CA GLY A 21 -5.77 -12.12 13.24
C GLY A 21 -5.80 -12.04 14.77
N LYS A 22 -4.99 -12.88 15.42
CA LYS A 22 -4.78 -12.90 16.86
C LYS A 22 -4.37 -11.48 17.31
N GLN A 23 -5.12 -10.87 18.23
CA GLN A 23 -4.78 -9.54 18.76
C GLN A 23 -3.41 -9.63 19.45
N ALA A 24 -2.40 -9.00 18.86
CA ALA A 24 -1.12 -8.81 19.53
C ALA A 24 -1.35 -7.94 20.78
N ASP A 25 -0.71 -8.30 21.89
CA ASP A 25 -0.69 -7.46 23.09
C ASP A 25 0.10 -6.19 22.78
N ASN A 26 -0.63 -5.12 22.49
CA ASN A 26 -0.09 -3.79 22.18
C ASN A 26 -0.07 -2.88 23.41
N THR A 27 -0.17 -3.42 24.64
CA THR A 27 -0.31 -2.60 25.85
C THR A 27 0.89 -1.66 26.05
N GLN A 28 2.11 -2.16 25.90
CA GLN A 28 3.31 -1.34 26.00
C GLN A 28 3.37 -0.27 24.91
N PHE A 29 3.03 -0.63 23.67
CA PHE A 29 3.03 0.29 22.54
C PHE A 29 1.99 1.40 22.68
N ARG A 30 0.78 1.05 23.17
CA ARG A 30 -0.25 2.04 23.50
C ARG A 30 0.22 3.02 24.58
N ALA A 31 0.83 2.52 25.65
CA ALA A 31 1.36 3.39 26.72
C ALA A 31 2.43 4.36 26.20
N GLN A 32 3.31 3.92 25.28
CA GLN A 32 4.30 4.78 24.64
C GLN A 32 3.64 5.88 23.78
N LEU A 33 2.61 5.54 23.00
CA LEU A 33 1.88 6.50 22.18
C LEU A 33 1.06 7.47 23.03
N ASP A 34 0.42 6.98 24.09
CA ASP A 34 -0.38 7.80 25.01
C ASP A 34 0.49 8.87 25.70
N ALA A 35 1.74 8.53 26.05
CA ALA A 35 2.70 9.49 26.60
C ALA A 35 3.05 10.64 25.63
N LEU A 36 2.84 10.45 24.32
CA LEU A 36 3.00 11.45 23.27
C LEU A 36 1.66 12.12 22.88
N GLY A 37 0.54 11.77 23.52
CA GLY A 37 -0.79 12.21 23.14
C GLY A 37 -1.30 11.61 21.82
N LEU A 38 -0.74 10.46 21.42
CA LEU A 38 -1.10 9.73 20.19
C LEU A 38 -1.93 8.49 20.52
N LYS A 39 -2.67 7.98 19.54
CA LYS A 39 -3.45 6.74 19.66
C LYS A 39 -3.34 5.91 18.38
N ILE A 40 -3.58 4.61 18.50
CA ILE A 40 -3.63 3.70 17.35
C ILE A 40 -5.01 3.81 16.68
N VAL A 41 -5.03 4.19 15.41
CA VAL A 41 -6.17 4.02 14.52
C VAL A 41 -5.97 2.74 13.72
N GLN A 42 -6.94 1.82 13.80
CA GLN A 42 -6.88 0.55 13.09
C GLN A 42 -7.34 0.74 11.65
N VAL A 43 -6.50 0.33 10.70
CA VAL A 43 -6.84 0.22 9.27
C VAL A 43 -7.06 -1.23 8.89
N THR A 44 -7.66 -1.46 7.73
CA THR A 44 -7.86 -2.81 7.18
C THR A 44 -6.50 -3.50 6.97
N ALA A 45 -6.34 -4.68 7.61
CA ALA A 45 -5.12 -5.48 7.58
C ALA A 45 -5.03 -6.33 6.31
N ASP A 46 -4.77 -5.70 5.17
CA ASP A 46 -4.50 -6.30 3.87
C ASP A 46 -3.16 -5.80 3.30
N GLY A 47 -2.84 -6.18 2.07
CA GLY A 47 -1.62 -5.70 1.40
C GLY A 47 -1.63 -4.22 1.01
N ASN A 48 -2.70 -3.49 1.31
CA ASN A 48 -2.80 -2.05 1.13
C ASN A 48 -2.56 -1.27 2.43
N CYS A 49 -2.28 -1.94 3.55
CA CYS A 49 -2.26 -1.33 4.90
C CYS A 49 -1.38 -0.07 5.00
N PHE A 50 -0.23 -0.02 4.30
CA PHE A 50 0.61 1.18 4.23
C PHE A 50 -0.13 2.36 3.58
N PHE A 51 -0.71 2.16 2.40
CA PHE A 51 -1.44 3.22 1.68
C PHE A 51 -2.75 3.59 2.38
N ARG A 52 -3.40 2.63 3.07
CA ARG A 52 -4.57 2.88 3.93
C ARG A 52 -4.22 3.77 5.11
N ALA A 53 -3.11 3.48 5.80
CA ALA A 53 -2.61 4.32 6.89
C ALA A 53 -2.23 5.72 6.38
N LEU A 54 -1.61 5.82 5.20
CA LEU A 54 -1.28 7.10 4.58
C LEU A 54 -2.53 7.92 4.25
N ALA A 55 -3.55 7.28 3.65
CA ALA A 55 -4.83 7.90 3.31
C ALA A 55 -5.60 8.36 4.56
N ASP A 56 -5.61 7.55 5.63
CA ASP A 56 -6.21 7.93 6.90
C ASP A 56 -5.48 9.12 7.55
N GLN A 57 -4.14 9.13 7.58
CA GLN A 57 -3.39 10.22 8.21
C GLN A 57 -3.48 11.54 7.44
N LEU A 58 -3.69 11.51 6.11
CA LEU A 58 -3.76 12.71 5.28
C LEU A 58 -5.20 13.21 5.04
N GLU A 59 -6.18 12.30 4.97
CA GLU A 59 -7.57 12.64 4.61
C GLU A 59 -8.62 12.08 5.58
N GLY A 60 -8.23 11.25 6.56
CA GLY A 60 -9.15 10.63 7.51
C GLY A 60 -10.02 9.53 6.89
N ASN A 61 -9.64 8.99 5.73
CA ASN A 61 -10.39 7.96 5.03
C ASN A 61 -9.46 6.92 4.39
N GLU A 62 -9.41 5.71 4.97
CA GLU A 62 -8.57 4.63 4.44
C GLU A 62 -8.98 4.12 3.05
N GLU A 63 -10.22 4.38 2.61
CA GLU A 63 -10.71 3.93 1.30
C GLU A 63 -10.07 4.67 0.13
N GLU A 64 -9.41 5.81 0.38
CA GLU A 64 -8.63 6.55 -0.62
C GLU A 64 -7.24 5.92 -0.90
N HIS A 65 -6.93 4.74 -0.33
CA HIS A 65 -5.61 4.11 -0.47
C HIS A 65 -5.13 3.95 -1.93
N GLY A 66 -6.04 3.69 -2.87
CA GLY A 66 -5.70 3.53 -4.29
C GLY A 66 -5.14 4.81 -4.92
N LYS A 67 -5.70 5.97 -4.57
CA LYS A 67 -5.20 7.30 -4.99
C LYS A 67 -3.76 7.50 -4.53
N TYR A 68 -3.48 7.17 -3.27
CA TYR A 68 -2.15 7.30 -2.68
C TYR A 68 -1.15 6.30 -3.27
N ARG A 69 -1.56 5.05 -3.53
CA ARG A 69 -0.74 4.06 -4.25
C ARG A 69 -0.29 4.59 -5.61
N SER A 70 -1.24 4.98 -6.46
CA SER A 70 -0.89 5.46 -7.79
C SER A 70 -0.07 6.75 -7.74
N MET A 71 -0.34 7.67 -6.82
CA MET A 71 0.49 8.88 -6.64
C MET A 71 1.94 8.54 -6.30
N VAL A 72 2.16 7.60 -5.38
CA VAL A 72 3.50 7.15 -4.96
C VAL A 72 4.23 6.45 -6.10
N VAL A 73 3.58 5.49 -6.78
CA VAL A 73 4.19 4.77 -7.90
C VAL A 73 4.53 5.71 -9.07
N GLN A 74 3.64 6.65 -9.39
CA GLN A 74 3.92 7.66 -10.41
C GLN A 74 5.08 8.58 -10.02
N TYR A 75 5.26 8.87 -8.73
CA TYR A 75 6.42 9.62 -8.26
C TYR A 75 7.72 8.82 -8.46
N ILE A 76 7.72 7.52 -8.10
CA ILE A 76 8.87 6.63 -8.31
C ILE A 76 9.23 6.57 -9.79
N LEU A 77 8.25 6.29 -10.67
CA LEU A 77 8.43 6.22 -12.12
C LEU A 77 9.07 7.49 -12.71
N LYS A 78 8.61 8.68 -12.27
CA LYS A 78 9.12 9.97 -12.76
C LYS A 78 10.51 10.32 -12.26
N ASN A 79 10.96 9.69 -11.18
CA ASN A 79 12.24 9.97 -10.52
C ASN A 79 13.15 8.73 -10.55
N ARG A 80 13.13 7.96 -11.65
CA ARG A 80 13.86 6.70 -11.80
C ARG A 80 15.28 6.72 -11.25
N GLU A 81 16.09 7.72 -11.61
CA GLU A 81 17.49 7.84 -11.18
C GLU A 81 17.69 7.83 -9.65
N MET A 82 16.67 8.27 -8.89
CA MET A 82 16.70 8.30 -7.42
C MET A 82 16.32 6.96 -6.80
N PHE A 83 15.45 6.18 -7.46
CA PHE A 83 14.84 4.98 -6.88
C PHE A 83 15.40 3.67 -7.42
N GLU A 84 15.72 3.63 -8.72
CA GLU A 84 16.23 2.43 -9.40
C GLU A 84 17.46 1.81 -8.70
N PRO A 85 18.46 2.59 -8.20
CA PRO A 85 19.60 2.00 -7.50
C PRO A 85 19.26 1.24 -6.20
N PHE A 86 18.05 1.38 -5.68
CA PHE A 86 17.58 0.75 -4.44
C PHE A 86 16.50 -0.30 -4.66
N ILE A 87 16.10 -0.54 -5.92
CA ILE A 87 15.17 -1.60 -6.30
C ILE A 87 16.00 -2.84 -6.64
N GLU A 88 15.54 -4.01 -6.21
CA GLU A 88 16.26 -5.27 -6.41
C GLU A 88 16.46 -5.58 -7.90
N ASP A 89 17.65 -6.11 -8.24
CA ASP A 89 18.05 -6.42 -9.63
C ASP A 89 17.30 -7.62 -10.24
N ASP A 90 16.40 -8.27 -9.50
CA ASP A 90 15.66 -9.45 -9.93
C ASP A 90 14.49 -9.13 -10.88
N ALA A 91 14.08 -7.86 -10.94
CA ALA A 91 13.07 -7.36 -11.86
C ALA A 91 13.48 -6.01 -12.49
N PRO A 92 13.21 -5.79 -13.79
CA PRO A 92 13.35 -4.47 -14.39
C PRO A 92 12.53 -3.41 -13.64
N PHE A 93 13.06 -2.19 -13.54
CA PHE A 93 12.42 -1.06 -12.85
C PHE A 93 10.94 -0.85 -13.26
N GLU A 94 10.62 -0.97 -14.55
CA GLU A 94 9.26 -0.82 -15.05
C GLU A 94 8.33 -1.95 -14.59
N GLU A 95 8.85 -3.16 -14.41
CA GLU A 95 8.11 -4.30 -13.90
C GLU A 95 7.85 -4.17 -12.40
N TYR A 96 8.84 -3.68 -11.65
CA TYR A 96 8.66 -3.26 -10.26
C TYR A 96 7.51 -2.26 -10.13
N CYS A 97 7.54 -1.17 -10.91
CA CYS A 97 6.52 -0.12 -10.82
C CYS A 97 5.13 -0.64 -11.21
N LYS A 98 5.02 -1.47 -12.26
CA LYS A 98 3.74 -2.12 -12.62
C LYS A 98 3.22 -3.01 -11.50
N THR A 99 4.11 -3.78 -10.87
CA THR A 99 3.74 -4.66 -9.76
C THR A 99 3.29 -3.86 -8.53
N MET A 100 3.98 -2.76 -8.22
CA MET A 100 3.64 -1.89 -7.09
C MET A 100 2.32 -1.14 -7.29
N ASP A 101 1.92 -0.84 -8.54
CA ASP A 101 0.62 -0.22 -8.82
C ASP A 101 -0.57 -1.19 -8.65
N ASN A 102 -0.31 -2.50 -8.61
CA ASN A 102 -1.38 -3.48 -8.37
C ASN A 102 -1.95 -3.39 -6.95
N ASP A 103 -3.26 -3.53 -6.85
CA ASP A 103 -3.97 -3.58 -5.57
C ASP A 103 -3.46 -4.72 -4.69
N GLY A 104 -3.23 -4.43 -3.42
CA GLY A 104 -2.73 -5.39 -2.44
C GLY A 104 -1.24 -5.72 -2.52
N THR A 105 -0.46 -5.11 -3.42
CA THR A 105 1.01 -5.25 -3.39
C THR A 105 1.58 -4.53 -2.18
N TRP A 106 2.43 -5.23 -1.42
CA TRP A 106 3.02 -4.71 -0.19
C TRP A 106 4.05 -3.63 -0.49
N ALA A 107 3.90 -2.48 0.17
CA ALA A 107 4.84 -1.37 0.09
C ALA A 107 6.05 -1.58 1.01
N GLY A 108 7.20 -1.06 0.59
CA GLY A 108 8.44 -1.10 1.35
C GLY A 108 9.03 0.28 1.62
N HIS A 109 10.35 0.32 1.78
CA HIS A 109 11.08 1.55 2.08
C HIS A 109 11.02 2.56 0.92
N MET A 110 11.00 2.10 -0.32
CA MET A 110 10.92 2.98 -1.49
C MET A 110 9.59 3.73 -1.55
N GLU A 111 8.47 3.04 -1.32
CA GLU A 111 7.15 3.65 -1.25
C GLU A 111 7.03 4.62 -0.07
N LEU A 112 7.64 4.30 1.08
CA LEU A 112 7.71 5.19 2.23
C LEU A 112 8.44 6.50 1.88
N GLN A 113 9.62 6.40 1.27
CA GLN A 113 10.41 7.56 0.90
C GLN A 113 9.70 8.40 -0.18
N ALA A 114 9.14 7.75 -1.19
CA ALA A 114 8.37 8.41 -2.25
C ALA A 114 7.10 9.08 -1.70
N ALA A 115 6.37 8.43 -0.78
CA ALA A 115 5.20 8.99 -0.11
C ALA A 115 5.53 10.28 0.63
N SER A 116 6.61 10.29 1.42
CA SER A 116 7.09 11.49 2.12
C SER A 116 7.35 12.65 1.14
N LEU A 117 8.08 12.37 0.05
CA LEU A 117 8.44 13.39 -0.94
C LEU A 117 7.25 13.93 -1.73
N VAL A 118 6.38 13.04 -2.23
CA VAL A 118 5.25 13.43 -3.09
C VAL A 118 4.14 14.14 -2.30
N THR A 119 3.93 13.76 -1.04
CA THR A 119 2.96 14.40 -0.14
C THR A 119 3.54 15.61 0.58
N ARG A 120 4.85 15.86 0.44
CA ARG A 120 5.59 16.93 1.14
C ARG A 120 5.39 16.90 2.65
N SER A 121 5.32 15.69 3.21
CA SER A 121 5.02 15.45 4.61
C SER A 121 6.07 14.53 5.21
N ASN A 122 6.58 14.88 6.40
CA ASN A 122 7.47 14.00 7.13
C ASN A 122 6.66 12.81 7.68
N ILE A 123 7.19 11.59 7.52
CA ILE A 123 6.57 10.37 8.05
C ILE A 123 7.35 9.89 9.27
N CYS A 124 6.68 9.80 10.42
CA CYS A 124 7.24 9.24 11.65
C CYS A 124 6.76 7.79 11.84
N ILE A 125 7.68 6.86 12.06
CA ILE A 125 7.37 5.45 12.31
C ILE A 125 7.57 5.15 13.79
N HIS A 126 6.52 4.69 14.44
CA HIS A 126 6.55 4.21 15.82
C HIS A 126 6.67 2.68 15.83
N ARG A 127 7.51 2.15 16.72
CA ARG A 127 7.77 0.71 16.94
C ARG A 127 8.06 0.44 18.41
#